data_AF-A0A2K3LIL3-F1
#
_entry.id   AF-A0A2K3LIL3-F1
#
_cell.length_a   1.000
_cell.length_b   1.000
_cell.length_c   1.000
_cell.angle_alpha   90.00
_cell.angle_beta   90.00
_cell.angle_gamma   90.00
#
_symmetry.space_group_name_H-M   'P 1'
#
loop_
_entity.id
_entity.type
_entity.pdbx_description
1 polymer ?
#
loop_
_entity_poly.entity_id
_entity_poly.type
_entity_poly.pdbx_seq_one_letter_code
_entity_poly.pdbx_strand_id
1 'polypeptide(L)'
;MYELWGEGGSYEELKESILSYPDERKLPYLDSNSTFRITVDTFGKVISLQEQKELIQGFTYIPFKGKVNLRNPDHNFWLIEIDNSEGNNGLPPVVQKTMFFGREVGVSDRKLIPTYELKSRTYLGPTAMDAEIAFLMANQALATPGKLVYDPFVGTGSILVAAAHFGAMTMGADIDIRVVRDGRGPDRNVWSNFKQYGLEMPVGLLRADNNLPPWRPGLKE
;
A
#
# COMPACT_ATOMS: atom_id res chain seq x y z
N MET A 1 -0.29 -9.18 -0.43
CA MET A 1 -0.89 -10.09 -1.42
C MET A 1 -0.29 -11.47 -1.21
N TYR A 2 -1.12 -12.51 -1.21
CA TYR A 2 -0.72 -13.87 -0.90
C TYR A 2 -1.08 -14.81 -2.05
N GLU A 3 -0.18 -15.73 -2.38
CA GLU A 3 -0.49 -16.94 -3.14
C GLU A 3 -1.08 -17.95 -2.14
N LEU A 4 -2.40 -18.11 -2.18
CA LEU A 4 -3.13 -18.99 -1.27
C LEU A 4 -2.87 -20.45 -1.63
N TRP A 5 -2.34 -21.22 -0.69
CA TRP A 5 -2.09 -22.66 -0.85
C TRP A 5 -3.20 -23.50 -0.22
N GLY A 6 -3.88 -22.99 0.80
CA GLY A 6 -5.02 -23.68 1.36
C GLY A 6 -5.83 -22.81 2.30
N GLU A 7 -7.08 -23.20 2.46
CA GLU A 7 -8.05 -22.62 3.39
C GLU A 7 -8.81 -23.74 4.10
N GLY A 8 -9.29 -23.48 5.32
CA GLY A 8 -10.11 -24.43 6.07
C GLY A 8 -10.67 -23.87 7.37
N GLY A 9 -11.75 -24.47 7.87
CA GLY A 9 -12.34 -24.15 9.18
C GLY A 9 -11.72 -24.94 10.34
N SER A 10 -11.03 -26.04 10.03
CA SER A 10 -10.24 -26.86 10.96
C SER A 10 -8.80 -27.05 10.44
N TYR A 11 -7.88 -27.48 11.32
CA TYR A 11 -6.49 -27.71 10.90
C TYR A 11 -6.39 -28.90 9.94
N GLU A 12 -7.29 -29.87 10.09
CA GLU A 12 -7.45 -31.01 9.21
C GLU A 12 -7.87 -30.57 7.81
N GLU A 13 -8.92 -29.75 7.69
CA GLU A 13 -9.37 -29.18 6.42
C GLU A 13 -8.26 -28.32 5.77
N LEU A 14 -7.60 -27.47 6.56
CA LEU A 14 -6.49 -26.65 6.05
C LEU A 14 -5.36 -27.53 5.51
N LYS A 15 -4.99 -28.59 6.22
CA LYS A 15 -3.98 -29.55 5.80
C LYS A 15 -4.36 -30.22 4.49
N GLU A 16 -5.58 -30.74 4.38
CA GLU A 16 -6.09 -31.37 3.15
C GLU A 16 -6.07 -30.39 1.98
N SER A 17 -6.48 -29.15 2.23
CA SER A 17 -6.47 -28.06 1.24
C SER A 17 -5.04 -27.77 0.74
N ILE A 18 -4.06 -27.62 1.65
CA ILE A 18 -2.65 -27.40 1.31
C ILE A 18 -2.05 -28.58 0.53
N LEU A 19 -2.39 -29.81 0.91
CA LEU A 19 -1.91 -31.01 0.23
C LEU A 19 -2.52 -31.12 -1.19
N SER A 20 -3.76 -30.66 -1.38
CA SER A 20 -4.43 -30.64 -2.69
C SER A 20 -3.85 -29.61 -3.66
N TYR A 21 -3.19 -28.56 -3.16
CA TYR A 21 -2.63 -27.49 -3.99
C TYR A 21 -1.44 -28.01 -4.83
N PRO A 22 -1.31 -27.64 -6.12
CA PRO A 22 -0.35 -28.25 -7.04
C PRO A 22 1.10 -28.17 -6.56
N ASP A 23 1.78 -29.32 -6.48
CA ASP A 23 3.19 -29.42 -6.06
C ASP A 23 4.12 -28.62 -6.98
N GLU A 24 3.87 -28.62 -8.28
CA GLU A 24 4.63 -27.81 -9.26
C GLU A 24 4.65 -26.31 -8.93
N ARG A 25 3.64 -25.81 -8.21
CA ARG A 25 3.56 -24.42 -7.74
C ARG A 25 4.17 -24.22 -6.35
N LYS A 26 4.19 -25.25 -5.50
CA LYS A 26 4.77 -25.17 -4.13
C LYS A 26 6.27 -25.37 -4.13
N LEU A 27 6.72 -26.44 -4.77
CA LEU A 27 8.08 -26.97 -4.65
C LEU A 27 9.19 -25.95 -4.96
N PRO A 28 9.06 -25.02 -5.92
CA PRO A 28 10.08 -24.00 -6.18
C PRO A 28 10.40 -23.12 -4.97
N TYR A 29 9.46 -22.97 -4.02
CA TYR A 29 9.59 -22.09 -2.85
C TYR A 29 9.91 -22.84 -1.56
N LEU A 30 10.11 -24.17 -1.65
CA LEU A 30 10.40 -25.05 -0.52
C LEU A 30 11.82 -25.64 -0.60
N ASP A 31 12.61 -25.26 -1.60
CA ASP A 31 13.92 -25.84 -1.90
C ASP A 31 14.99 -25.54 -0.83
N SER A 32 16.04 -26.37 -0.76
CA SER A 32 17.13 -26.20 0.20
C SER A 32 18.03 -25.01 -0.08
N ASN A 33 17.99 -24.46 -1.30
CA ASN A 33 18.77 -23.28 -1.68
C ASN A 33 18.12 -21.95 -1.26
N SER A 34 16.89 -21.96 -0.75
CA SER A 34 16.20 -20.76 -0.26
C SER A 34 16.12 -20.69 1.27
N THR A 35 15.83 -19.51 1.76
CA THR A 35 15.51 -19.25 3.16
C THR A 35 14.04 -18.92 3.33
N PHE A 36 13.46 -19.29 4.47
CA PHE A 36 12.06 -19.03 4.73
C PHE A 36 11.78 -18.60 6.18
N ARG A 37 10.60 -18.02 6.38
CA ARG A 37 9.95 -17.92 7.68
C ARG A 37 8.46 -18.22 7.55
N ILE A 38 7.84 -18.62 8.65
CA ILE A 38 6.39 -18.71 8.76
C ILE A 38 5.96 -17.66 9.77
N THR A 39 5.09 -16.76 9.33
CA THR A 39 4.45 -15.71 10.14
C THR A 39 3.06 -16.22 10.52
N VAL A 40 2.73 -16.16 11.80
CA VAL A 40 1.39 -16.47 12.30
C VAL A 40 0.71 -15.16 12.66
N ASP A 41 -0.45 -14.91 12.07
CA ASP A 41 -1.28 -13.74 12.34
C ASP A 41 -2.67 -14.19 12.75
N THR A 42 -3.20 -13.61 13.82
CA THR A 42 -4.48 -14.01 14.39
C THR A 42 -5.40 -12.83 14.56
N PHE A 43 -6.62 -12.96 14.05
CA PHE A 43 -7.70 -12.01 14.26
C PHE A 43 -8.68 -12.56 15.30
N GLY A 44 -9.06 -11.72 16.26
CA GLY A 44 -10.02 -12.09 17.32
C GLY A 44 -9.40 -12.77 18.56
N LYS A 45 -8.12 -13.13 18.53
CA LYS A 45 -7.39 -13.65 19.70
C LYS A 45 -5.96 -13.14 19.73
N VAL A 46 -5.38 -13.16 20.93
CA VAL A 46 -3.95 -12.96 21.15
C VAL A 46 -3.37 -14.33 21.50
N ILE A 47 -2.32 -14.74 20.77
CA ILE A 47 -1.61 -15.99 21.02
C ILE A 47 -0.22 -15.72 21.57
N SER A 48 0.23 -16.61 22.45
CA SER A 48 1.58 -16.60 23.01
C SER A 48 2.63 -17.07 21.98
N LEU A 49 3.89 -16.75 22.24
CA LEU A 49 5.01 -17.25 21.43
C LEU A 49 5.10 -18.78 21.44
N GLN A 50 4.67 -19.43 22.52
CA GLN A 50 4.67 -20.88 22.64
C GLN A 50 3.61 -21.48 21.71
N GLU A 51 2.39 -20.96 21.73
CA GLU A 51 1.31 -21.37 20.80
C GLU A 51 1.71 -21.12 19.35
N GLN A 52 2.34 -19.99 19.02
CA GLN A 52 2.86 -19.73 17.68
C GLN A 52 3.85 -20.82 17.21
N LYS A 53 4.74 -21.28 18.09
CA LYS A 53 5.69 -22.36 17.76
C LYS A 53 4.99 -23.69 17.53
N GLU A 54 3.99 -24.01 18.33
CA GLU A 54 3.21 -25.24 18.20
C GLU A 54 2.44 -25.26 16.88
N LEU A 55 1.83 -24.14 16.48
CA LEU A 55 1.17 -23.99 15.18
C LEU A 55 2.15 -24.19 14.03
N ILE A 56 3.33 -23.57 14.10
CA ILE A 56 4.37 -23.71 13.08
C ILE A 56 4.85 -25.18 12.98
N GLN A 57 5.01 -25.86 14.11
CA GLN A 57 5.36 -27.29 14.16
C GLN A 57 4.27 -28.19 13.58
N GLY A 58 3.01 -27.74 13.57
CA GLY A 58 1.89 -28.43 12.93
C GLY A 58 2.07 -28.62 11.42
N PHE A 59 2.86 -27.77 10.74
CA PHE A 59 3.08 -27.81 9.28
C PHE A 59 4.13 -28.82 8.81
N THR A 60 4.44 -29.85 9.60
CA THR A 60 5.40 -30.92 9.23
C THR A 60 5.11 -31.64 7.92
N TYR A 61 3.85 -31.59 7.45
CA TYR A 61 3.43 -32.19 6.18
C TYR A 61 3.79 -31.34 4.95
N ILE A 62 4.26 -30.10 5.14
CA ILE A 62 4.80 -29.27 4.06
C ILE A 62 6.32 -29.51 4.01
N PRO A 63 6.89 -29.93 2.86
CA PRO A 63 8.29 -30.35 2.78
C PRO A 63 9.25 -29.15 2.68
N PHE A 64 9.28 -28.28 3.69
CA PHE A 64 10.23 -27.18 3.79
C PHE A 64 11.67 -27.73 3.90
N LYS A 65 12.48 -27.56 2.85
CA LYS A 65 13.90 -27.94 2.83
C LYS A 65 14.83 -26.74 3.05
N GLY A 66 14.33 -25.53 2.89
CA GLY A 66 15.09 -24.29 3.06
C GLY A 66 15.56 -24.04 4.49
N LYS A 67 16.44 -23.05 4.67
CA LYS A 67 16.91 -22.64 6.02
C LYS A 67 15.98 -21.59 6.63
N VAL A 68 15.74 -21.65 7.93
CA VAL A 68 14.94 -20.62 8.61
C VAL A 68 15.72 -19.31 8.71
N ASN A 69 15.14 -18.21 8.24
CA ASN A 69 15.65 -16.84 8.37
C ASN A 69 14.55 -15.89 8.82
N LEU A 70 14.55 -15.50 10.10
CA LEU A 70 13.49 -14.68 10.69
C LEU A 70 13.57 -13.19 10.30
N ARG A 71 14.73 -12.73 9.81
CA ARG A 71 14.97 -11.30 9.54
C ARG A 71 14.74 -10.92 8.09
N ASN A 72 15.33 -11.67 7.16
CA ASN A 72 15.28 -11.37 5.74
C ASN A 72 15.19 -12.67 4.91
N PRO A 73 14.06 -13.39 4.98
CA PRO A 73 13.88 -14.63 4.22
C PRO A 73 13.65 -14.36 2.74
N ASP A 74 13.99 -15.33 1.90
CA ASP A 74 13.60 -15.33 0.48
C ASP A 74 12.09 -15.52 0.33
N HIS A 75 11.49 -16.33 1.21
CA HIS A 75 10.06 -16.63 1.20
C HIS A 75 9.43 -16.45 2.59
N ASN A 76 8.39 -15.62 2.66
CA ASN A 76 7.58 -15.44 3.85
C ASN A 76 6.25 -16.18 3.65
N PHE A 77 5.98 -17.16 4.49
CA PHE A 77 4.71 -17.88 4.50
C PHE A 77 3.85 -17.35 5.64
N TRP A 78 2.54 -17.33 5.44
CA TRP A 78 1.60 -16.80 6.40
C TRP A 78 0.57 -17.88 6.75
N LEU A 79 0.40 -18.11 8.05
CA LEU A 79 -0.81 -18.68 8.62
C LEU A 79 -1.64 -17.50 9.15
N ILE A 80 -2.82 -17.29 8.58
CA ILE A 80 -3.77 -16.30 9.04
C ILE A 80 -4.96 -17.03 9.65
N GLU A 81 -5.18 -16.89 10.95
CA GLU A 81 -6.36 -17.43 11.63
C GLU A 81 -7.34 -16.33 11.98
N ILE A 82 -8.57 -16.48 11.53
CA ILE A 82 -9.70 -15.66 11.93
C ILE A 82 -10.51 -16.49 12.91
N ASP A 83 -10.44 -16.15 14.18
CA ASP A 83 -11.14 -16.87 15.22
C ASP A 83 -12.56 -16.31 15.46
N ASN A 84 -13.41 -17.13 16.06
CA ASN A 84 -14.75 -16.75 16.49
C ASN A 84 -14.63 -15.93 17.79
N SER A 85 -14.18 -14.69 17.67
CA SER A 85 -14.23 -13.78 18.81
C SER A 85 -15.65 -13.23 18.95
N GLU A 86 -16.38 -13.68 19.98
CA GLU A 86 -17.54 -12.95 20.55
C GLU A 86 -17.05 -11.69 21.31
N GLY A 87 -16.12 -10.94 20.71
CA GLY A 87 -15.60 -9.71 21.30
C GLY A 87 -16.61 -8.59 21.13
N ASN A 88 -16.89 -7.85 22.21
CA ASN A 88 -17.75 -6.66 22.21
C ASN A 88 -17.06 -5.47 21.53
N ASN A 89 -16.53 -5.69 20.32
CA ASN A 89 -15.65 -4.79 19.58
C ASN A 89 -16.43 -3.99 18.52
N GLY A 90 -17.76 -4.08 18.51
CA GLY A 90 -18.64 -3.41 17.54
C GLY A 90 -18.59 -4.00 16.12
N LEU A 91 -17.88 -5.12 15.92
CA LEU A 91 -17.84 -5.84 14.64
C LEU A 91 -18.91 -6.94 14.60
N PRO A 92 -19.42 -7.29 13.40
CA PRO A 92 -20.28 -8.47 13.25
C PRO A 92 -19.56 -9.72 13.78
N PRO A 93 -20.28 -10.63 14.45
CA PRO A 93 -19.68 -11.87 14.92
C PRO A 93 -19.12 -12.65 13.72
N VAL A 94 -17.88 -13.13 13.84
CA VAL A 94 -17.32 -14.08 12.89
C VAL A 94 -18.12 -15.37 13.04
N VAL A 95 -18.82 -15.76 11.98
CA VAL A 95 -19.77 -16.89 12.01
C VAL A 95 -19.02 -18.22 12.05
N GLN A 96 -17.83 -18.28 11.45
CA GLN A 96 -17.05 -19.50 11.34
C GLN A 96 -15.55 -19.20 11.42
N LYS A 97 -14.85 -19.94 12.27
CA LYS A 97 -13.38 -19.94 12.31
C LYS A 97 -12.87 -20.26 10.92
N THR A 98 -11.99 -19.42 10.40
CA THR A 98 -11.42 -19.61 9.06
C THR A 98 -9.92 -19.42 9.12
N MET A 99 -9.18 -20.31 8.46
CA MET A 99 -7.73 -20.27 8.42
C MET A 99 -7.26 -20.29 6.98
N PHE A 100 -6.21 -19.51 6.71
CA PHE A 100 -5.58 -19.43 5.41
C PHE A 100 -4.09 -19.70 5.57
N PHE A 101 -3.53 -20.48 4.64
CA PHE A 101 -2.09 -20.66 4.51
C PHE A 101 -1.64 -20.29 3.11
N GLY A 102 -0.59 -19.49 3.00
CA GLY A 102 -0.07 -19.10 1.70
C GLY A 102 1.28 -18.41 1.74
N ARG A 103 1.83 -18.16 0.56
CA ARG A 103 3.11 -17.47 0.38
C ARG A 103 2.88 -15.99 0.12
N GLU A 104 3.62 -15.11 0.78
CA GLU A 104 3.62 -13.68 0.49
C GLU A 104 4.24 -13.42 -0.90
N VAL A 105 3.46 -12.78 -1.77
CA VAL A 105 3.88 -12.42 -3.14
C VAL A 105 3.86 -10.92 -3.39
N GLY A 106 3.32 -10.14 -2.45
CA GLY A 106 3.34 -8.69 -2.52
C GLY A 106 3.23 -8.08 -1.14
N VAL A 107 4.11 -7.14 -0.85
CA VAL A 107 4.17 -6.39 0.41
C VAL A 107 3.67 -4.98 0.20
N SER A 108 3.06 -4.40 1.23
CA SER A 108 2.76 -2.96 1.24
C SER A 108 3.98 -2.18 1.71
N ASP A 109 4.28 -1.05 1.07
CA ASP A 109 5.27 -0.10 1.57
C ASP A 109 4.68 0.67 2.76
N ARG A 110 4.87 0.14 3.97
CA ARG A 110 4.42 0.77 5.21
C ARG A 110 5.09 2.12 5.50
N LYS A 111 6.21 2.44 4.83
CA LYS A 111 6.90 3.72 5.01
C LYS A 111 6.29 4.83 4.16
N LEU A 112 5.51 4.48 3.15
CA LEU A 112 4.90 5.41 2.22
C LEU A 112 4.12 6.51 2.96
N ILE A 113 3.10 6.14 3.74
CA ILE A 113 2.25 7.13 4.41
C ILE A 113 3.03 8.03 5.39
N PRO A 114 3.89 7.49 6.28
CA PRO A 114 4.76 8.32 7.11
C PRO A 114 5.69 9.27 6.34
N THR A 115 6.21 8.86 5.18
CA THR A 115 7.07 9.72 4.35
C THR A 115 6.32 10.94 3.81
N TYR A 116 5.05 10.79 3.44
CA TYR A 116 4.25 11.83 2.79
C TYR A 116 3.26 12.55 3.72
N GLU A 117 3.37 12.31 5.03
CA GLU A 117 2.49 12.89 6.05
C GLU A 117 2.41 14.42 5.95
N LEU A 118 1.20 14.98 6.04
CA LEU A 118 0.99 16.40 5.77
C LEU A 118 1.75 17.33 6.72
N LYS A 119 1.94 16.92 7.99
CA LYS A 119 2.66 17.73 9.00
C LYS A 119 4.13 17.97 8.66
N SER A 120 4.76 17.10 7.86
CA SER A 120 6.16 17.22 7.45
C SER A 120 6.35 17.91 6.10
N ARG A 121 5.25 18.28 5.42
CA ARG A 121 5.27 18.84 4.07
C ARG A 121 5.67 20.33 4.09
N THR A 122 6.60 20.70 3.21
CA THR A 122 7.17 22.06 3.11
C THR A 122 6.10 23.11 2.78
N TYR A 123 5.24 22.82 1.82
CA TYR A 123 4.11 23.68 1.45
C TYR A 123 2.78 22.95 1.67
N LEU A 124 1.99 23.49 2.60
CA LEU A 124 0.71 22.92 3.03
C LEU A 124 -0.39 24.00 3.06
N GLY A 125 -1.53 23.67 2.48
CA GLY A 125 -2.76 24.46 2.53
C GLY A 125 -3.80 23.84 3.46
N PRO A 126 -4.82 24.62 3.89
CA PRO A 126 -5.85 24.14 4.82
C PRO A 126 -6.73 23.01 4.25
N THR A 127 -6.81 22.90 2.92
CA THR A 127 -7.62 21.92 2.18
C THR A 127 -6.77 20.87 1.49
N ALA A 128 -5.52 20.67 1.93
CA ALA A 128 -4.65 19.65 1.35
C ALA A 128 -5.24 18.26 1.54
N MET A 129 -5.31 17.48 0.46
CA MET A 129 -5.76 16.08 0.51
C MET A 129 -4.83 15.28 1.41
N ASP A 130 -5.42 14.42 2.26
CA ASP A 130 -4.70 13.45 3.08
C ASP A 130 -3.79 12.55 2.23
N ALA A 131 -2.64 12.16 2.78
CA ALA A 131 -1.64 11.40 2.04
C ALA A 131 -2.17 10.02 1.62
N GLU A 132 -2.83 9.29 2.52
CA GLU A 132 -3.34 7.94 2.23
C GLU A 132 -4.42 8.00 1.14
N ILE A 133 -5.35 8.95 1.27
CA ILE A 133 -6.39 9.15 0.25
C ILE A 133 -5.79 9.53 -1.11
N ALA A 134 -4.80 10.43 -1.14
CA ALA A 134 -4.14 10.81 -2.39
C ALA A 134 -3.45 9.62 -3.08
N PHE A 135 -2.80 8.72 -2.32
CA PHE A 135 -2.20 7.51 -2.87
C PHE A 135 -3.23 6.50 -3.37
N LEU A 136 -4.36 6.35 -2.67
CA LEU A 136 -5.47 5.54 -3.15
C LEU A 136 -6.05 6.08 -4.47
N MET A 137 -6.22 7.40 -4.60
CA MET A 137 -6.66 8.04 -5.84
C MET A 137 -5.67 7.82 -6.98
N ALA A 138 -4.36 7.96 -6.72
CA ALA A 138 -3.33 7.72 -7.74
C ALA A 138 -3.30 6.25 -8.21
N ASN A 139 -3.52 5.30 -7.29
CA ASN A 139 -3.69 3.89 -7.62
C ASN A 139 -4.95 3.65 -8.46
N GLN A 140 -6.10 4.24 -8.09
CA GLN A 140 -7.35 4.13 -8.86
C GLN A 140 -7.23 4.73 -10.26
N ALA A 141 -6.46 5.81 -10.40
CA ALA A 141 -6.13 6.42 -11.69
C ALA A 141 -5.11 5.60 -12.50
N LEU A 142 -4.55 4.52 -11.92
CA LEU A 142 -3.48 3.71 -12.50
C LEU A 142 -2.27 4.58 -12.90
N ALA A 143 -1.90 5.53 -12.04
CA ALA A 143 -0.74 6.39 -12.23
C ALA A 143 0.52 5.53 -12.37
N THR A 144 1.28 5.75 -13.45
CA THR A 144 2.46 4.95 -13.80
C THR A 144 3.30 5.73 -14.83
N PRO A 145 4.59 5.39 -15.04
CA PRO A 145 5.41 6.04 -16.05
C PRO A 145 4.78 6.04 -17.44
N GLY A 146 4.95 7.14 -18.17
CA GLY A 146 4.37 7.33 -19.51
C GLY A 146 2.93 7.85 -19.52
N LYS A 147 2.27 7.99 -18.36
CA LYS A 147 0.96 8.65 -18.25
C LYS A 147 1.09 10.09 -17.75
N LEU A 148 0.17 10.94 -18.18
CA LEU A 148 -0.04 12.27 -17.62
C LEU A 148 -1.25 12.25 -16.68
N VAL A 149 -1.05 12.63 -15.43
CA VAL A 149 -2.13 12.89 -14.47
C VAL A 149 -2.35 14.40 -14.40
N TYR A 150 -3.58 14.81 -14.68
CA TYR A 150 -4.01 16.21 -14.61
C TYR A 150 -4.99 16.40 -13.45
N ASP A 151 -4.63 17.28 -12.51
CA ASP A 151 -5.50 17.69 -11.40
C ASP A 151 -6.05 19.11 -11.65
N PRO A 152 -7.34 19.26 -12.00
CA PRO A 152 -7.94 20.56 -12.30
C PRO A 152 -8.17 21.44 -11.07
N PHE A 153 -7.90 20.93 -9.85
CA PHE A 153 -8.00 21.67 -8.59
C PHE A 153 -6.80 21.34 -7.69
N VAL A 154 -5.61 21.58 -8.24
CA VAL A 154 -4.34 21.08 -7.70
C VAL A 154 -4.06 21.55 -6.27
N GLY A 155 -4.52 22.75 -5.90
CA GLY A 155 -4.20 23.36 -4.62
C GLY A 155 -2.69 23.29 -4.33
N THR A 156 -2.34 22.72 -3.17
CA THR A 156 -0.93 22.55 -2.76
C THR A 156 -0.24 21.28 -3.31
N GLY A 157 -0.91 20.54 -4.20
CA GLY A 157 -0.33 19.47 -5.00
C GLY A 157 -0.35 18.07 -4.39
N SER A 158 -1.19 17.78 -3.38
CA SER A 158 -1.24 16.46 -2.72
C SER A 158 -1.42 15.30 -3.71
N ILE A 159 -2.38 15.41 -4.63
CA ILE A 159 -2.70 14.34 -5.58
C ILE A 159 -1.57 14.18 -6.60
N LEU A 160 -0.99 15.30 -7.08
CA LEU A 160 0.13 15.24 -8.00
C LEU A 160 1.38 14.63 -7.35
N VAL A 161 1.67 14.95 -6.08
CA VAL A 161 2.77 14.32 -5.34
C VAL A 161 2.59 12.79 -5.29
N ALA A 162 1.38 12.31 -5.02
CA ALA A 162 1.09 10.87 -5.02
C ALA A 162 1.20 10.24 -6.42
N ALA A 163 0.72 10.92 -7.46
CA ALA A 163 0.84 10.45 -8.84
C ALA A 163 2.30 10.38 -9.32
N ALA A 164 3.10 11.40 -8.98
CA ALA A 164 4.52 11.47 -9.32
C ALA A 164 5.35 10.44 -8.54
N HIS A 165 4.95 10.07 -7.33
CA HIS A 165 5.57 8.95 -6.62
C HIS A 165 5.48 7.64 -7.41
N PHE A 166 4.35 7.39 -8.09
CA PHE A 166 4.21 6.25 -9.00
C PHE A 166 4.83 6.51 -10.39
N GLY A 167 5.58 7.60 -10.56
CA GLY A 167 6.32 7.93 -11.78
C GLY A 167 5.49 8.51 -12.91
N ALA A 168 4.22 8.87 -12.68
CA ALA A 168 3.44 9.58 -13.69
C ALA A 168 3.94 11.01 -13.87
N MET A 169 3.85 11.53 -15.10
CA MET A 169 3.97 12.96 -15.34
C MET A 169 2.76 13.65 -14.72
N THR A 170 2.97 14.85 -14.18
CA THR A 170 1.90 15.56 -13.48
C THR A 170 1.69 16.96 -14.05
N MET A 171 0.44 17.41 -14.05
CA MET A 171 0.06 18.76 -14.41
C MET A 171 -1.12 19.18 -13.54
N GLY A 172 -1.17 20.46 -13.16
CA GLY A 172 -2.22 20.94 -12.27
C GLY A 172 -2.81 22.26 -12.71
N ALA A 173 -4.02 22.55 -12.26
CA ALA A 173 -4.57 23.88 -12.33
C ALA A 173 -5.30 24.29 -11.05
N ASP A 174 -5.30 25.58 -10.75
CA ASP A 174 -6.09 26.16 -9.66
C ASP A 174 -6.57 27.56 -10.07
N ILE A 175 -7.66 28.05 -9.47
CA ILE A 175 -8.17 29.39 -9.75
C ILE A 175 -7.30 30.46 -9.07
N ASP A 176 -6.69 30.13 -7.93
CA ASP A 176 -5.85 31.03 -7.17
C ASP A 176 -4.39 30.94 -7.63
N ILE A 177 -3.98 31.92 -8.45
CA ILE A 177 -2.60 32.03 -8.94
C ILE A 177 -1.57 32.05 -7.81
N ARG A 178 -1.94 32.56 -6.63
CA ARG A 178 -1.02 32.64 -5.48
C ARG A 178 -0.68 31.25 -4.95
N VAL A 179 -1.58 30.28 -5.11
CA VAL A 179 -1.35 28.89 -4.65
C VAL A 179 -0.38 28.18 -5.59
N VAL A 180 -0.57 28.31 -6.90
CA VAL A 180 0.20 27.58 -7.92
C VAL A 180 1.52 28.26 -8.31
N ARG A 181 1.60 29.60 -8.25
CA ARG A 181 2.79 30.38 -8.61
C ARG A 181 3.63 30.77 -7.41
N ASP A 182 3.01 31.42 -6.42
CA ASP A 182 3.74 32.16 -5.38
C ASP A 182 3.94 31.33 -4.10
N GLY A 183 2.99 30.45 -3.78
CA GLY A 183 2.94 29.70 -2.53
C GLY A 183 3.00 30.62 -1.30
N ARG A 184 3.89 30.28 -0.36
CA ARG A 184 4.28 31.09 0.80
C ARG A 184 5.74 31.57 0.68
N GLY A 185 6.24 31.71 -0.55
CA GLY A 185 7.60 32.12 -0.86
C GLY A 185 8.33 31.16 -1.80
N PRO A 186 9.59 31.50 -2.17
CA PRO A 186 10.34 30.79 -3.20
C PRO A 186 10.61 29.31 -2.86
N ASP A 187 10.80 29.00 -1.57
CA ASP A 187 11.06 27.65 -1.07
C ASP A 187 9.85 27.00 -0.39
N ARG A 188 8.66 27.59 -0.51
CA ARG A 188 7.41 27.08 0.09
C ARG A 188 6.25 27.18 -0.87
N ASN A 189 6.30 26.39 -1.93
CA ASN A 189 5.29 26.28 -2.98
C ASN A 189 5.14 24.83 -3.45
N VAL A 190 4.29 24.57 -4.44
CA VAL A 190 4.09 23.21 -4.97
C VAL A 190 5.42 22.58 -5.41
N TRP A 191 6.28 23.31 -6.12
CA TRP A 191 7.59 22.82 -6.57
C TRP A 191 8.51 22.39 -5.42
N SER A 192 8.47 23.10 -4.29
CA SER A 192 9.24 22.73 -3.10
C SER A 192 8.81 21.38 -2.51
N ASN A 193 7.54 20.99 -2.64
CA ASN A 193 7.08 19.66 -2.21
C ASN A 193 7.69 18.56 -3.09
N PHE A 194 7.72 18.74 -4.41
CA PHE A 194 8.34 17.78 -5.32
C PHE A 194 9.83 17.65 -5.05
N LYS A 195 10.52 18.78 -4.83
CA LYS A 195 11.94 18.79 -4.43
C LYS A 195 12.17 18.06 -3.11
N GLN A 196 11.34 18.29 -2.10
CA GLN A 196 11.45 17.63 -0.78
C GLN A 196 11.45 16.10 -0.91
N TYR A 197 10.58 15.56 -1.76
CA TYR A 197 10.40 14.12 -1.91
C TYR A 197 11.25 13.50 -3.04
N GLY A 198 12.06 14.31 -3.75
CA GLY A 198 12.87 13.83 -4.86
C GLY A 198 12.05 13.35 -6.06
N LEU A 199 10.92 14.00 -6.33
CA LEU A 199 9.97 13.63 -7.38
C LEU A 199 10.20 14.44 -8.67
N GLU A 200 9.81 13.85 -9.80
CA GLU A 200 9.79 14.54 -11.09
C GLU A 200 8.85 15.74 -11.04
N MET A 201 9.33 16.89 -11.52
CA MET A 201 8.58 18.14 -11.43
C MET A 201 7.32 18.11 -12.30
N PRO A 202 6.23 18.79 -11.89
CA PRO A 202 5.07 18.96 -12.76
C PRO A 202 5.44 19.57 -14.10
N VAL A 203 4.85 19.08 -15.18
CA VAL A 203 4.97 19.63 -16.53
C VAL A 203 4.48 21.08 -16.56
N GLY A 204 3.49 21.40 -15.74
CA GLY A 204 3.02 22.76 -15.57
C GLY A 204 1.96 22.88 -14.48
N LEU A 205 1.90 24.07 -13.88
CA LEU A 205 0.81 24.48 -13.01
C LEU A 205 0.17 25.73 -13.62
N LEU A 206 -1.12 25.66 -13.88
CA LEU A 206 -1.85 26.71 -14.58
C LEU A 206 -2.84 27.40 -13.66
N ARG A 207 -3.08 28.69 -13.92
CA ARG A 207 -4.29 29.33 -13.43
C ARG A 207 -5.45 28.96 -14.34
N ALA A 208 -6.47 28.28 -13.83
CA ALA A 208 -7.68 27.97 -14.58
C ALA A 208 -8.93 28.25 -13.75
N ASP A 209 -9.95 28.79 -14.41
CA ASP A 209 -11.29 28.92 -13.87
C ASP A 209 -12.20 28.00 -14.68
N ASN A 210 -13.00 27.16 -14.04
CA ASN A 210 -13.91 26.28 -14.77
C ASN A 210 -15.06 27.04 -15.45
N ASN A 211 -15.35 28.27 -15.02
CA ASN A 211 -16.36 29.11 -15.65
C ASN A 211 -15.83 29.88 -16.86
N LEU A 212 -14.51 29.96 -17.06
CA LEU A 212 -13.90 30.81 -18.07
C LEU A 212 -12.72 30.11 -18.74
N PRO A 213 -12.63 30.09 -20.08
CA PRO A 213 -11.52 29.46 -20.78
C PRO A 213 -10.15 29.95 -20.24
N PRO A 214 -9.23 29.04 -19.88
CA PRO A 214 -7.89 29.40 -19.43
C PRO A 214 -7.13 30.22 -20.48
N TRP A 215 -7.40 29.93 -21.76
CA TRP A 215 -6.84 30.62 -22.91
C TRP A 215 -7.86 31.65 -23.43
N ARG A 216 -7.63 32.93 -23.13
CA ARG A 216 -8.52 34.00 -23.57
C ARG A 216 -7.78 35.33 -23.81
N PRO A 217 -8.24 36.16 -24.78
CA PRO A 217 -7.70 37.50 -24.98
C PRO A 217 -7.82 38.36 -23.71
N GLY A 218 -6.76 39.11 -23.38
CA GLY A 218 -6.77 40.07 -22.27
C GLY A 218 -6.52 39.48 -20.88
N LEU A 219 -6.16 38.19 -20.76
CA LEU A 219 -5.64 37.64 -19.51
C LEU A 219 -4.34 38.39 -19.13
N LYS A 220 -4.35 39.07 -17.98
CA LYS A 220 -3.16 39.70 -17.37
C LYS A 220 -2.73 38.84 -16.19
N GLU A 221 -1.48 38.39 -16.19
CA GLU A 221 -0.85 37.58 -15.12
C GLU A 221 -0.05 38.40 -14.11
#